data_AF-A0A2H0C570-F1
#
_entry.id   AF-A0A2H0C570-F1
#
_cell.length_a   1.000
_cell.length_b   1.000
_cell.length_c   1.000
_cell.angle_alpha   90.00
_cell.angle_beta   90.00
_cell.angle_gamma   90.00
#
_symmetry.space_group_name_H-M   'P 1'
#
loop_
_entity.id
_entity.type
_entity.pdbx_description
1 polymer ?
#
loop_
_entity_poly.entity_id
_entity_poly.type
_entity_poly.pdbx_seq_one_letter_code
_entity_poly.pdbx_strand_id
1 'polypeptide(L)'
;MLQCRIQIPIHLFQRIEAFLRENIKPGPGKSCRSIHRKNDRYMRSCMEAFGMMYVPMFKKHVSAELLFAEAEARGFHPSWETGCGLFSLVHKKKTVFIYYTKLHCNSQLGSQMCGDKHLARTFLARENFPNIPYCYSNQKAEINRFFDQHTPLIQKPLLGMKAQNVRLISHREEICFENLEDTFFEKYIEGTEYRVLIVQKAIAMQKKILKPTEKYPWRKHVTNIPRHEWLPELVSMAESLAQKLHMTCMAVDYIVNTANQVFVLELNSMPGLYSFHHPDTGEPVNIASELLTVILHTEEHGALSWRKLEPSSLLEL
;
A
#
# COMPACT_ATOMS: atom_id res chain seq x y z
N MET A 1 15.06 -4.01 20.05
CA MET A 1 14.43 -5.28 19.62
C MET A 1 13.18 -5.50 20.46
N LEU A 2 12.01 -5.07 19.99
CA LEU A 2 10.73 -5.39 20.61
C LEU A 2 10.29 -6.78 20.12
N GLN A 3 10.43 -7.80 20.98
CA GLN A 3 9.77 -9.08 20.76
C GLN A 3 8.29 -8.91 21.08
N CYS A 4 7.46 -8.76 20.05
CA CYS A 4 6.02 -8.88 20.19
C CYS A 4 5.69 -10.35 20.48
N ARG A 5 5.64 -10.73 21.76
CA ARG A 5 5.17 -12.06 22.18
C ARG A 5 3.64 -12.02 22.20
N ILE A 6 3.03 -12.46 21.11
CA ILE A 6 1.61 -12.82 21.13
C ILE A 6 1.48 -14.00 22.10
N GLN A 7 0.95 -13.77 23.30
CA GLN A 7 0.60 -14.84 24.22
C GLN A 7 -0.67 -15.53 23.73
N ILE A 8 -0.50 -16.59 22.94
CA ILE A 8 -1.59 -17.49 22.57
C ILE A 8 -1.86 -18.39 23.78
N PRO A 9 -3.09 -18.44 24.33
CA PRO A 9 -3.42 -19.35 25.43
C PRO A 9 -3.05 -20.80 25.07
N ILE A 10 -2.35 -21.52 25.97
CA ILE A 10 -1.86 -22.89 25.74
C ILE A 10 -2.96 -23.84 25.25
N HIS A 11 -4.17 -23.74 25.81
CA HIS A 11 -5.30 -24.58 25.42
C HIS A 11 -5.71 -24.36 23.95
N LEU A 12 -5.51 -23.16 23.42
CA LEU A 12 -5.82 -22.82 22.04
C LEU A 12 -4.75 -23.35 21.10
N PHE A 13 -3.47 -23.23 21.47
CA PHE A 13 -2.36 -23.83 20.73
C PHE A 13 -2.54 -25.35 20.60
N GLN A 14 -2.92 -26.01 21.69
CA GLN A 14 -3.21 -27.45 21.72
C GLN A 14 -4.41 -27.84 20.81
N ARG A 15 -5.45 -27.00 20.74
CA ARG A 15 -6.59 -27.22 19.81
C ARG A 15 -6.19 -27.07 18.34
N ILE A 16 -5.35 -26.08 18.02
CA ILE A 16 -4.80 -25.90 16.67
C ILE A 16 -3.94 -27.11 16.30
N GLU A 17 -3.05 -27.54 17.19
CA GLU A 17 -2.15 -28.66 16.95
C GLU A 17 -2.90 -29.99 16.76
N ALA A 18 -3.88 -30.29 17.61
CA ALA A 18 -4.73 -31.48 17.49
C ALA A 18 -5.48 -31.51 16.16
N PHE A 19 -6.06 -30.38 15.74
CA PHE A 19 -6.76 -30.27 14.46
C PHE A 19 -5.81 -30.49 13.26
N LEU A 20 -4.62 -29.88 13.27
CA LEU A 20 -3.63 -30.05 12.21
C LEU A 20 -3.19 -31.53 12.09
N ARG A 21 -3.02 -32.23 13.21
CA ARG A 21 -2.70 -33.66 13.24
C ARG A 21 -3.82 -34.56 12.70
N GLU A 22 -5.07 -34.21 12.97
CA GLU A 22 -6.25 -34.98 12.53
C GLU A 22 -6.63 -34.72 11.06
N ASN A 23 -6.41 -33.50 10.56
CA ASN A 23 -6.92 -33.06 9.27
C ASN A 23 -5.86 -32.91 8.17
N ILE A 24 -4.57 -32.88 8.52
CA ILE A 24 -3.43 -32.91 7.58
C ILE A 24 -2.85 -34.33 7.52
N LYS A 25 -3.71 -35.33 7.32
CA LYS A 25 -3.28 -36.60 6.72
C LYS A 25 -3.88 -36.65 5.32
N PRO A 26 -3.09 -36.47 4.25
CA PRO A 26 -3.60 -36.62 2.91
C PRO A 26 -4.02 -38.08 2.73
N GLY A 27 -5.34 -38.33 2.78
CA GLY A 27 -5.87 -39.62 2.35
C GLY A 27 -5.58 -39.82 0.87
N PRO A 28 -5.26 -41.05 0.41
CA PRO A 28 -4.99 -41.31 -0.99
C PRO A 28 -6.18 -40.87 -1.84
N GLY A 29 -5.93 -40.03 -2.85
CA GLY A 29 -6.92 -39.58 -3.83
C GLY A 29 -7.67 -38.27 -3.53
N LYS A 30 -7.41 -37.56 -2.42
CA LYS A 30 -7.99 -36.23 -2.21
C LYS A 30 -7.20 -35.16 -2.96
N SER A 31 -7.85 -34.46 -3.90
CA SER A 31 -7.22 -33.35 -4.62
C SER A 31 -6.89 -32.20 -3.67
N CYS A 32 -5.73 -31.57 -3.89
CA CYS A 32 -5.19 -30.46 -3.09
C CYS A 32 -6.25 -29.35 -2.85
N ARG A 33 -7.11 -29.10 -3.85
CA ARG A 33 -8.20 -28.11 -3.79
C ARG A 33 -9.26 -28.39 -2.70
N SER A 34 -9.57 -29.65 -2.40
CA SER A 34 -10.60 -30.01 -1.40
C SER A 34 -10.12 -29.79 0.03
N ILE A 35 -8.84 -30.04 0.29
CA ILE A 35 -8.18 -29.81 1.58
C ILE A 35 -8.07 -28.30 1.83
N HIS A 36 -7.77 -27.50 0.80
CA HIS A 36 -7.65 -26.05 0.93
C HIS A 36 -8.96 -25.37 1.30
N ARG A 37 -10.10 -25.73 0.68
CA ARG A 37 -11.41 -25.13 1.02
C ARG A 37 -11.82 -25.37 2.47
N LYS A 38 -11.49 -26.53 3.05
CA LYS A 38 -11.77 -26.83 4.46
C LYS A 38 -10.88 -26.03 5.40
N ASN A 39 -9.60 -25.92 5.08
CA ASN A 39 -8.66 -25.12 5.86
C ASN A 39 -9.01 -23.63 5.81
N ASP A 40 -9.48 -23.13 4.67
CA ASP A 40 -9.88 -21.72 4.49
C ASP A 40 -11.07 -21.36 5.39
N ARG A 41 -12.10 -22.23 5.41
CA ARG A 41 -13.28 -22.06 6.27
C ARG A 41 -12.92 -22.12 7.76
N TYR A 42 -12.04 -23.04 8.15
CA TYR A 42 -11.62 -23.18 9.55
C TYR A 42 -10.77 -21.99 10.01
N MET A 43 -9.77 -21.60 9.23
CA MET A 43 -8.94 -20.42 9.55
C MET A 43 -9.79 -19.15 9.59
N ARG A 44 -10.84 -19.06 8.75
CA ARG A 44 -11.84 -18.00 8.87
C ARG A 44 -12.53 -17.99 10.22
N SER A 45 -13.11 -19.12 10.62
CA SER A 45 -13.80 -19.23 11.91
C SER A 45 -12.87 -18.98 13.10
N CYS A 46 -11.60 -19.42 13.02
CA CYS A 46 -10.60 -19.11 14.05
C CYS A 46 -10.30 -17.61 14.11
N MET A 47 -9.97 -16.97 12.98
CA MET A 47 -9.66 -15.54 12.97
C MET A 47 -10.87 -14.70 13.41
N GLU A 48 -12.08 -15.03 12.96
CA GLU A 48 -13.33 -14.39 13.40
C GLU A 48 -13.53 -14.52 14.93
N ALA A 49 -13.25 -15.69 15.51
CA ALA A 49 -13.32 -15.90 16.96
C ALA A 49 -12.29 -15.07 17.76
N PHE A 50 -11.20 -14.63 17.13
CA PHE A 50 -10.20 -13.72 17.73
C PHE A 50 -10.43 -12.25 17.40
N GLY A 51 -11.55 -11.89 16.76
CA GLY A 51 -11.76 -10.53 16.25
C GLY A 51 -10.74 -10.13 15.17
N MET A 52 -10.01 -11.10 14.61
CA MET A 52 -9.04 -10.89 13.55
C MET A 52 -9.75 -11.02 12.20
N MET A 53 -9.45 -10.10 11.28
CA MET A 53 -9.99 -10.16 9.93
C MET A 53 -9.36 -11.34 9.18
N TYR A 54 -10.17 -12.34 8.84
CA TYR A 54 -9.71 -13.41 7.98
C TYR A 54 -9.51 -12.91 6.55
N VAL A 55 -8.25 -12.81 6.13
CA VAL A 55 -7.90 -12.70 4.72
C VAL A 55 -7.64 -14.12 4.21
N PRO A 56 -8.40 -14.63 3.23
CA PRO A 56 -8.12 -15.94 2.64
C PRO A 56 -6.65 -15.99 2.24
N MET A 57 -5.88 -16.94 2.82
CA MET A 57 -4.44 -17.07 2.60
C MET A 57 -4.09 -17.34 1.12
N PHE A 58 -5.09 -17.56 0.28
CA PHE A 58 -4.95 -17.98 -1.11
C PHE A 58 -5.54 -17.00 -2.13
N LYS A 59 -6.00 -15.82 -1.72
CA LYS A 59 -6.41 -14.82 -2.71
C LYS A 59 -5.17 -14.06 -3.18
N LYS A 60 -4.77 -14.33 -4.43
CA LYS A 60 -3.72 -13.57 -5.11
C LYS A 60 -4.05 -12.08 -5.06
N HIS A 61 -3.03 -11.27 -4.77
CA HIS A 61 -3.18 -9.83 -4.82
C HIS A 61 -3.37 -9.40 -6.28
N VAL A 62 -4.39 -8.61 -6.59
CA VAL A 62 -4.73 -8.24 -7.97
C VAL A 62 -3.55 -7.61 -8.71
N SER A 63 -2.75 -6.79 -8.04
CA SER A 63 -1.52 -6.23 -8.63
C SER A 63 -0.44 -7.27 -8.96
N ALA A 64 -0.35 -8.36 -8.21
CA ALA A 64 0.55 -9.47 -8.54
C ALA A 64 0.04 -10.22 -9.77
N GLU A 65 -1.29 -10.39 -9.90
CA GLU A 65 -1.90 -11.01 -11.09
C GLU A 65 -1.64 -10.18 -12.35
N LEU A 66 -1.71 -8.85 -12.26
CA LEU A 66 -1.36 -7.96 -13.37
C LEU A 66 0.10 -8.10 -13.81
N LEU A 67 1.04 -8.17 -12.86
CA LEU A 67 2.46 -8.38 -13.17
C LEU A 67 2.74 -9.77 -13.76
N PHE A 68 2.05 -10.80 -13.26
CA PHE A 68 2.15 -12.16 -13.79
C PHE A 68 1.65 -12.24 -15.22
N ALA A 69 0.46 -11.69 -15.49
CA ALA A 69 -0.13 -11.66 -16.83
C ALA A 69 0.72 -10.84 -17.81
N GLU A 70 1.30 -9.73 -17.37
CA GLU A 70 2.25 -8.96 -18.18
C GLU A 70 3.52 -9.78 -18.50
N ALA A 71 4.05 -10.54 -17.54
CA ALA A 71 5.20 -11.41 -17.79
C ALA A 71 4.86 -12.50 -18.83
N GLU A 72 3.68 -13.12 -18.74
CA GLU A 72 3.19 -14.06 -19.77
C GLU A 72 3.07 -13.38 -21.14
N ALA A 73 2.51 -12.16 -21.18
CA ALA A 73 2.34 -11.40 -22.42
C ALA A 73 3.68 -11.05 -23.10
N ARG A 74 4.76 -10.91 -22.33
CA ARG A 74 6.12 -10.69 -22.82
C ARG A 74 6.87 -11.99 -23.17
N GLY A 75 6.20 -13.14 -23.13
CA GLY A 75 6.79 -14.43 -23.48
C GLY A 75 7.61 -15.08 -22.37
N PHE A 76 7.56 -14.57 -21.14
CA PHE A 76 8.09 -15.30 -19.99
C PHE A 76 7.16 -16.45 -19.62
N HIS A 77 7.69 -17.40 -18.85
CA HIS A 77 6.92 -18.51 -18.28
C HIS A 77 6.92 -18.38 -16.74
N PRO A 78 6.21 -17.39 -16.18
CA PRO A 78 6.20 -17.19 -14.75
C PRO A 78 5.51 -18.35 -14.02
N SER A 79 5.97 -18.63 -12.79
CA SER A 79 5.43 -19.69 -11.93
C SER A 79 4.98 -19.09 -10.59
N TRP A 80 3.76 -19.41 -10.16
CA TRP A 80 3.30 -19.02 -8.82
C TRP A 80 4.01 -19.87 -7.77
N GLU A 81 4.79 -19.23 -6.90
CA GLU A 81 5.50 -19.90 -5.80
C GLU A 81 4.62 -20.03 -4.56
N THR A 82 3.68 -19.10 -4.39
CA THR A 82 2.76 -19.09 -3.26
C THR A 82 1.35 -18.63 -3.65
N GLY A 83 0.37 -18.94 -2.81
CA GLY A 83 -1.00 -18.43 -2.94
C GLY A 83 -1.16 -16.94 -2.58
N CYS A 84 -0.13 -16.32 -1.97
CA CYS A 84 -0.19 -14.93 -1.50
C CYS A 84 0.39 -13.91 -2.49
N GLY A 85 0.73 -14.34 -3.72
CA GLY A 85 1.14 -13.44 -4.80
C GLY A 85 2.65 -13.33 -5.01
N LEU A 86 3.46 -14.26 -4.47
CA LEU A 86 4.85 -14.45 -4.89
C LEU A 86 4.86 -15.32 -6.15
N PHE A 87 5.55 -14.85 -7.18
CA PHE A 87 5.83 -15.66 -8.37
C PHE A 87 7.30 -15.50 -8.77
N SER A 88 7.79 -16.44 -9.57
CA SER A 88 9.12 -16.40 -10.16
C SER A 88 9.07 -16.41 -11.68
N LEU A 89 10.14 -15.98 -12.32
CA LEU A 89 10.38 -16.17 -13.76
C LEU A 89 11.88 -16.35 -14.01
N VAL A 90 12.24 -16.85 -15.20
CA VAL A 90 13.64 -16.96 -15.61
C VAL A 90 13.99 -15.79 -16.54
N HIS A 91 15.03 -15.04 -16.19
CA HIS A 91 15.56 -13.93 -16.97
C HIS A 91 17.09 -13.99 -17.03
N LYS A 92 17.68 -14.01 -18.24
CA LYS A 92 19.13 -14.18 -18.46
C LYS A 92 19.78 -15.30 -17.61
N LYS A 93 19.14 -16.48 -17.57
CA LYS A 93 19.55 -17.68 -16.80
C LYS A 93 19.50 -17.52 -15.27
N LYS A 94 18.91 -16.44 -14.75
CA LYS A 94 18.65 -16.24 -13.32
C LYS A 94 17.16 -16.36 -13.04
N THR A 95 16.82 -16.91 -11.87
CA THR A 95 15.44 -16.88 -11.37
C THR A 95 15.21 -15.55 -10.65
N VAL A 96 14.23 -14.80 -11.12
CA VAL A 96 13.79 -13.53 -10.50
C VAL A 96 12.53 -13.80 -9.69
N PHE A 97 12.54 -13.43 -8.41
CA PHE A 97 11.38 -13.56 -7.53
C PHE A 97 10.67 -12.20 -7.42
N ILE A 98 9.38 -12.19 -7.75
CA ILE A 98 8.55 -11.00 -7.75
C ILE A 98 7.48 -11.15 -6.69
N TYR A 99 7.58 -10.33 -5.64
CA TYR A 99 6.54 -10.15 -4.66
C TYR A 99 6.07 -8.70 -4.73
N TYR A 100 4.90 -8.47 -5.34
CA TYR A 100 4.39 -7.12 -5.57
C TYR A 100 4.37 -6.25 -4.29
N THR A 101 4.11 -6.87 -3.14
CA THR A 101 4.06 -6.16 -1.86
C THR A 101 5.44 -5.87 -1.26
N LYS A 102 6.54 -6.32 -1.87
CA LYS A 102 7.92 -6.04 -1.42
C LYS A 102 8.83 -5.97 -2.64
N LEU A 103 8.76 -4.85 -3.36
CA LEU A 103 9.63 -4.60 -4.49
C LEU A 103 11.08 -4.44 -4.01
N HIS A 104 11.97 -5.34 -4.44
CA HIS A 104 13.38 -5.31 -4.06
C HIS A 104 14.12 -4.06 -4.58
N CYS A 105 13.56 -3.38 -5.59
CA CYS A 105 14.10 -2.15 -6.15
C CYS A 105 13.82 -0.91 -5.29
N ASN A 106 13.02 -1.02 -4.22
CA ASN A 106 12.79 0.05 -3.26
C ASN A 106 13.78 -0.05 -2.08
N SER A 107 14.21 1.10 -1.56
CA SER A 107 14.92 1.16 -0.29
C SER A 107 14.08 0.58 0.84
N GLN A 108 14.68 -0.29 1.68
CA GLN A 108 14.01 -0.83 2.86
C GLN A 108 13.64 0.29 3.85
N LEU A 109 14.55 1.25 4.06
CA LEU A 109 14.31 2.39 4.94
C LEU A 109 13.20 3.28 4.40
N GLY A 110 13.23 3.61 3.10
CA GLY A 110 12.16 4.39 2.46
C GLY A 110 10.80 3.69 2.56
N SER A 111 10.79 2.37 2.36
CA SER A 111 9.57 1.56 2.49
C SER A 111 9.01 1.56 3.92
N GLN A 112 9.87 1.48 4.93
CA GLN A 112 9.48 1.57 6.34
C GLN A 112 8.95 2.97 6.68
N MET A 113 9.61 4.03 6.21
CA MET A 113 9.16 5.41 6.43
C MET A 113 7.80 5.69 5.80
N CYS A 114 7.52 5.15 4.61
CA CYS A 114 6.19 5.24 3.99
C CYS A 114 5.12 4.44 4.75
N GLY A 115 5.48 3.30 5.35
CA GLY A 115 4.54 2.43 6.07
C GLY A 115 4.11 2.95 7.44
N ASP A 116 4.88 3.88 8.02
CA ASP A 116 4.61 4.51 9.32
C ASP A 116 4.22 5.99 9.12
N LYS A 117 2.99 6.33 9.49
CA LYS A 117 2.45 7.68 9.27
C LYS A 117 3.23 8.75 10.05
N HIS A 118 3.70 8.44 11.26
CA HIS A 118 4.47 9.38 12.05
C HIS A 118 5.87 9.60 11.46
N LEU A 119 6.54 8.55 11.02
CA LEU A 119 7.85 8.67 10.35
C LEU A 119 7.73 9.45 9.04
N ALA A 120 6.73 9.15 8.21
CA ALA A 120 6.46 9.89 6.98
C ALA A 120 6.26 11.39 7.26
N ARG A 121 5.47 11.74 8.29
CA ARG A 121 5.19 13.12 8.67
C ARG A 121 6.41 13.86 9.20
N THR A 122 7.23 13.19 10.01
CA THR A 122 8.50 13.71 10.51
C THR A 122 9.48 13.97 9.37
N PHE A 123 9.56 13.06 8.40
CA PHE A 123 10.37 13.21 7.21
C PHE A 123 9.93 14.41 6.36
N LEU A 124 8.63 14.52 6.06
CA LEU A 124 8.09 15.64 5.29
C LEU A 124 8.41 16.98 5.94
N ALA A 125 8.23 17.09 7.27
CA ALA A 125 8.57 18.30 8.01
C ALA A 125 10.06 18.64 7.94
N ARG A 126 10.93 17.64 8.15
CA ARG A 126 12.40 17.82 8.09
C ARG A 126 12.87 18.30 6.72
N GLU A 127 12.28 17.78 5.66
CA GLU A 127 12.64 18.11 4.27
C GLU A 127 11.85 19.30 3.71
N ASN A 128 11.07 20.01 4.54
CA ASN A 128 10.25 21.17 4.18
C ASN A 128 9.22 20.90 3.07
N PHE A 129 8.67 19.69 2.99
CA PHE A 129 7.54 19.41 2.10
C PHE A 129 6.22 19.86 2.72
N PRO A 130 5.23 20.25 1.89
CA PRO A 130 3.89 20.58 2.38
C PRO A 130 3.27 19.41 3.15
N ASN A 131 2.90 19.68 4.40
CA ASN A 131 2.52 18.65 5.36
C ASN A 131 1.20 19.01 6.04
N ILE A 132 0.38 17.99 6.31
CA ILE A 132 -0.85 18.17 7.08
C ILE A 132 -0.45 18.34 8.55
N PRO A 133 -0.91 19.39 9.26
CA PRO A 133 -0.73 19.49 10.70
C PRO A 133 -1.22 18.21 11.40
N TYR A 134 -0.42 17.66 12.30
CA TYR A 134 -0.71 16.38 12.93
C TYR A 134 -0.32 16.36 14.42
N CYS A 135 -0.91 15.42 15.14
CA CYS A 135 -0.57 15.10 16.52
C CYS A 135 -0.43 13.59 16.68
N TYR A 136 0.69 13.18 17.27
CA TYR A 136 0.94 11.81 17.71
C TYR A 136 1.40 11.89 19.17
N SER A 137 0.48 11.63 20.09
CA SER A 137 0.71 11.74 21.53
C SER A 137 -0.20 10.76 22.28
N ASN A 138 0.27 10.27 23.41
CA ASN A 138 -0.54 9.50 24.37
C ASN A 138 -1.15 10.39 25.47
N GLN A 139 -0.91 11.71 25.43
CA GLN A 139 -1.42 12.65 26.41
C GLN A 139 -2.74 13.28 25.95
N LYS A 140 -3.83 13.02 26.70
CA LYS A 140 -5.15 13.58 26.41
C LYS A 140 -5.14 15.11 26.30
N ALA A 141 -4.35 15.78 27.14
CA ALA A 141 -4.24 17.24 27.14
C ALA A 141 -3.66 17.79 25.83
N GLU A 142 -2.64 17.13 25.26
CA GLU A 142 -2.04 17.54 23.99
C GLU A 142 -2.99 17.31 22.82
N ILE A 143 -3.67 16.16 22.78
CA ILE A 143 -4.70 15.85 21.77
C ILE A 143 -5.84 16.87 21.85
N ASN A 144 -6.29 17.18 23.06
CA ASN A 144 -7.37 18.15 23.28
C ASN A 144 -6.99 19.55 22.80
N ARG A 145 -5.75 19.99 23.08
CA ARG A 145 -5.21 21.27 22.60
C ARG A 145 -5.10 21.28 21.07
N PHE A 146 -4.66 20.18 20.48
CA PHE A 146 -4.58 20.04 19.02
C PHE A 146 -5.97 20.11 18.37
N PHE A 147 -6.99 19.49 18.99
CA PHE A 147 -8.39 19.64 18.57
C PHE A 147 -8.83 21.10 18.60
N ASP A 148 -8.61 21.83 19.70
CA ASP A 148 -8.95 23.26 19.79
C ASP A 148 -8.34 24.12 18.67
N GLN A 149 -7.16 23.75 18.18
CA GLN A 149 -6.46 24.48 17.12
C GLN A 149 -6.91 24.11 15.71
N HIS A 150 -7.45 22.91 15.49
CA HIS A 150 -7.51 22.32 14.14
C HIS A 150 -8.81 21.58 13.79
N THR A 151 -9.86 21.63 14.62
CA THR A 151 -11.16 21.00 14.33
C THR A 151 -11.73 21.39 12.95
N PRO A 152 -12.25 20.43 12.16
CA PRO A 152 -12.37 19.00 12.49
C PRO A 152 -11.06 18.21 12.31
N LEU A 153 -10.95 17.08 13.00
CA LEU A 153 -9.78 16.18 12.93
C LEU A 153 -10.09 14.87 12.22
N ILE A 154 -9.05 14.24 11.67
CA ILE A 154 -9.05 12.83 11.28
C ILE A 154 -8.31 12.03 12.35
N GLN A 155 -8.98 11.05 12.95
CA GLN A 155 -8.37 10.03 13.81
C GLN A 155 -8.17 8.75 12.99
N LYS A 156 -6.95 8.20 12.97
CA LYS A 156 -6.63 6.97 12.21
C LYS A 156 -5.53 6.15 12.88
N PRO A 157 -5.42 4.84 12.60
CA PRO A 157 -4.31 4.03 13.10
C PRO A 157 -2.96 4.51 12.56
N LEU A 158 -1.93 4.47 13.42
CA LEU A 158 -0.54 4.76 13.06
C LEU A 158 -0.09 3.85 11.91
N LEU A 159 -0.25 2.54 12.10
CA LEU A 159 0.00 1.51 11.11
C LEU A 159 -1.31 1.03 10.50
N GLY A 160 -1.33 0.77 9.19
CA GLY A 160 -2.49 0.15 8.55
C GLY A 160 -2.75 0.65 7.13
N MET A 161 -3.57 -0.12 6.42
CA MET A 161 -3.94 0.11 5.02
C MET A 161 -5.47 0.22 4.88
N LYS A 162 -5.92 0.72 3.72
CA LYS A 162 -7.34 0.70 3.28
C LYS A 162 -8.33 1.49 4.14
N ALA A 163 -7.87 2.56 4.78
CA ALA A 163 -8.70 3.46 5.58
C ALA A 163 -9.54 2.77 6.67
N GLN A 164 -9.09 1.62 7.18
CA GLN A 164 -9.75 0.95 8.30
C GLN A 164 -9.58 1.79 9.56
N ASN A 165 -10.66 1.94 10.33
CA ASN A 165 -10.71 2.72 11.57
C ASN A 165 -10.33 4.20 11.41
N VAL A 166 -10.52 4.77 10.21
CA VAL A 166 -10.42 6.22 9.98
C VAL A 166 -11.74 6.88 10.38
N ARG A 167 -11.68 7.89 11.23
CA ARG A 167 -12.84 8.62 11.74
C ARG A 167 -12.65 10.13 11.54
N LEU A 168 -13.69 10.80 11.07
CA LEU A 168 -13.80 12.25 11.14
C LEU A 168 -14.36 12.61 12.52
N ILE A 169 -13.66 13.50 13.22
CA ILE A 169 -13.98 13.96 14.56
C ILE A 169 -14.34 15.45 14.45
N SER A 170 -15.62 15.74 14.57
CA SER A 170 -16.17 17.11 14.52
C SER A 170 -16.47 17.63 15.93
N HIS A 171 -16.72 16.73 16.88
CA HIS A 171 -17.03 17.05 18.27
C HIS A 171 -16.05 16.36 19.21
N ARG A 172 -15.72 17.02 20.34
CA ARG A 172 -14.64 16.56 21.25
C ARG A 172 -14.94 15.19 21.86
N GLU A 173 -16.21 14.93 22.11
CA GLU A 173 -16.76 13.72 22.71
C GLU A 173 -16.59 12.50 21.79
N GLU A 174 -16.33 12.73 20.49
CA GLU A 174 -16.10 11.68 19.50
C GLU A 174 -14.67 11.12 19.56
N ILE A 175 -13.73 11.85 20.18
CA ILE A 175 -12.32 11.45 20.31
C ILE A 175 -12.25 10.15 21.10
N CYS A 176 -11.70 9.11 20.49
CA CYS A 176 -11.44 7.85 21.18
C CYS A 176 -10.01 7.88 21.74
N PHE A 177 -9.91 7.88 23.07
CA PHE A 177 -8.64 7.85 23.81
C PHE A 177 -8.16 6.43 24.17
N GLU A 178 -8.75 5.41 23.58
CA GLU A 178 -8.27 4.02 23.72
C GLU A 178 -7.15 3.77 22.71
N ASN A 179 -6.12 3.01 23.11
CA ASN A 179 -4.99 2.64 22.26
C ASN A 179 -4.30 3.83 21.57
N LEU A 180 -4.02 4.89 22.34
CA LEU A 180 -3.37 6.09 21.81
C LEU A 180 -1.97 5.82 21.23
N GLU A 181 -1.28 4.79 21.70
CA GLU A 181 0.03 4.36 21.19
C GLU A 181 -0.02 3.97 19.70
N ASP A 182 -1.18 3.51 19.22
CA ASP A 182 -1.38 3.13 17.82
C ASP A 182 -2.30 4.12 17.09
N THR A 183 -2.57 5.29 17.66
CA THR A 183 -3.52 6.27 17.11
C THR A 183 -2.82 7.56 16.69
N PHE A 184 -3.23 8.07 15.54
CA PHE A 184 -2.68 9.25 14.89
C PHE A 184 -3.80 10.25 14.58
N PHE A 185 -3.56 11.54 14.86
CA PHE A 185 -4.51 12.62 14.59
C PHE A 185 -3.97 13.59 13.54
N GLU A 186 -4.81 13.99 12.59
CA GLU A 186 -4.48 15.00 11.57
C GLU A 186 -5.57 16.06 11.52
N LYS A 187 -5.19 17.29 11.16
CA LYS A 187 -6.16 18.29 10.71
C LYS A 187 -6.90 17.76 9.48
N TYR A 188 -8.23 17.84 9.47
CA TYR A 188 -8.99 17.60 8.25
C TYR A 188 -8.75 18.73 7.25
N ILE A 189 -8.39 18.36 6.02
CA ILE A 189 -8.27 19.28 4.90
C ILE A 189 -9.38 18.94 3.93
N GLU A 190 -10.27 19.89 3.67
CA GLU A 190 -11.24 19.78 2.58
C GLU A 190 -10.54 20.08 1.25
N GLY A 191 -10.76 19.23 0.24
CA GLY A 191 -10.10 19.42 -1.05
C GLY A 191 -10.26 18.25 -2.01
N THR A 192 -9.56 18.35 -3.13
CA THR A 192 -9.49 17.29 -4.14
C THR A 192 -8.28 16.40 -3.89
N GLU A 193 -8.49 15.08 -3.88
CA GLU A 193 -7.40 14.11 -3.73
C GLU A 193 -6.79 13.78 -5.10
N TYR A 194 -5.46 13.87 -5.18
CA TYR A 194 -4.68 13.45 -6.33
C TYR A 194 -3.73 12.33 -5.92
N ARG A 195 -3.38 11.46 -6.86
CA ARG A 195 -2.33 10.45 -6.69
C ARG A 195 -1.36 10.56 -7.85
N VAL A 196 -0.07 10.71 -7.55
CA VAL A 196 1.00 10.57 -8.55
C VAL A 196 1.71 9.25 -8.32
N LEU A 197 1.81 8.45 -9.37
CA LEU A 197 2.53 7.18 -9.35
C LEU A 197 3.90 7.34 -10.00
N ILE A 198 4.92 6.94 -9.25
CA ILE A 198 6.32 6.95 -9.64
C ILE A 198 6.77 5.53 -9.93
N VAL A 199 7.37 5.31 -11.09
CA VAL A 199 8.17 4.14 -11.45
C VAL A 199 9.42 4.68 -12.14
N GLN A 200 10.49 4.90 -11.36
CA GLN A 200 11.66 5.76 -11.66
C GLN A 200 11.34 7.24 -11.91
N LYS A 201 10.24 7.54 -12.61
CA LYS A 201 9.70 8.87 -12.88
C LYS A 201 8.17 8.83 -12.75
N ALA A 202 7.51 9.98 -12.81
CA ALA A 202 6.06 10.00 -12.85
C ALA A 202 5.54 9.38 -14.16
N ILE A 203 4.72 8.34 -14.03
CA ILE A 203 4.14 7.62 -15.17
C ILE A 203 2.61 7.68 -15.21
N ALA A 204 1.96 8.05 -14.10
CA ALA A 204 0.52 8.24 -14.06
C ALA A 204 0.11 9.25 -12.98
N MET A 205 -0.98 9.97 -13.24
CA MET A 205 -1.67 10.80 -12.26
C MET A 205 -3.15 10.43 -12.23
N GLN A 206 -3.71 10.33 -11.02
CA GLN A 206 -5.12 10.07 -10.79
C GLN A 206 -5.76 11.21 -10.00
N LYS A 207 -7.01 11.51 -10.33
CA LYS A 207 -7.94 12.28 -9.49
C LYS A 207 -8.88 11.31 -8.80
N LYS A 208 -9.11 11.49 -7.50
CA LYS A 208 -10.03 10.67 -6.72
C LYS A 208 -11.14 11.55 -6.15
N ILE A 209 -12.39 11.16 -6.42
CA ILE A 209 -13.58 11.87 -5.93
C ILE A 209 -14.41 10.87 -5.14
N LEU A 210 -14.83 11.25 -3.92
CA LEU A 210 -15.74 10.42 -3.14
C LEU A 210 -17.10 10.36 -3.86
N LYS A 211 -17.51 9.16 -4.27
CA LYS A 211 -18.83 8.89 -4.88
C LYS A 211 -19.49 7.75 -4.11
N PRO A 212 -20.05 8.05 -2.92
CA PRO A 212 -20.61 7.04 -2.05
C PRO A 212 -21.75 6.29 -2.76
N THR A 213 -21.86 4.99 -2.50
CA THR A 213 -23.04 4.19 -2.84
C THR A 213 -23.64 3.62 -1.58
N GLU A 214 -24.91 3.19 -1.61
CA GLU A 214 -25.58 2.56 -0.45
C GLU A 214 -24.74 1.40 0.14
N LYS A 215 -24.17 0.56 -0.74
CA LYS A 215 -23.30 -0.56 -0.34
C LYS A 215 -21.88 -0.14 0.04
N TYR A 216 -21.38 0.99 -0.47
CA TYR A 216 -19.99 1.42 -0.34
C TYR A 216 -19.91 2.93 -0.07
N PRO A 217 -20.13 3.36 1.19
CA PRO A 217 -20.15 4.79 1.54
C PRO A 217 -18.79 5.48 1.35
N TRP A 218 -17.71 4.71 1.25
CA TRP A 218 -16.36 5.23 1.05
C TRP A 218 -15.81 4.96 -0.36
N ARG A 219 -16.69 4.61 -1.32
CA ARG A 219 -16.25 4.36 -2.69
C ARG A 219 -15.69 5.66 -3.28
N LYS A 220 -14.43 5.57 -3.72
CA LYS A 220 -13.80 6.62 -4.53
C LYS A 220 -13.99 6.27 -6.00
N HIS A 221 -14.38 7.26 -6.77
CA HIS A 221 -14.31 7.24 -8.22
C HIS A 221 -12.93 7.74 -8.64
N VAL A 222 -12.23 6.95 -9.43
CA VAL A 222 -10.84 7.18 -9.81
C VAL A 222 -10.77 7.49 -11.30
N THR A 223 -10.22 8.66 -11.61
CA THR A 223 -10.00 9.12 -12.98
C THR A 223 -8.51 9.18 -13.27
N ASN A 224 -8.04 8.47 -14.30
CA ASN A 224 -6.70 8.69 -14.83
C ASN A 224 -6.68 10.00 -15.60
N ILE A 225 -5.77 10.91 -15.23
CA ILE A 225 -5.65 12.24 -15.84
C ILE A 225 -4.69 12.13 -17.04
N PRO A 226 -5.06 12.63 -18.23
CA PRO A 226 -4.18 12.63 -19.39
C PRO A 226 -2.95 13.51 -19.13
N ARG A 227 -1.80 13.16 -19.73
CA ARG A 227 -0.50 13.75 -19.38
C ARG A 227 -0.42 15.27 -19.53
N HIS A 228 -1.12 15.84 -20.51
CA HIS A 228 -1.14 17.28 -20.75
C HIS A 228 -1.94 18.07 -19.70
N GLU A 229 -2.74 17.39 -18.87
CA GLU A 229 -3.49 17.97 -17.75
C GLU A 229 -2.82 17.69 -16.39
N TRP A 230 -1.66 17.04 -16.36
CA TRP A 230 -0.96 16.78 -15.11
C TRP A 230 -0.54 18.09 -14.43
N LEU A 231 -0.71 18.14 -13.11
CA LEU A 231 -0.27 19.26 -12.28
C LEU A 231 1.26 19.20 -12.09
N PRO A 232 2.07 20.09 -12.72
CA PRO A 232 3.51 19.93 -12.76
C PRO A 232 4.16 20.00 -11.37
N GLU A 233 3.60 20.82 -10.47
CA GLU A 233 4.05 20.94 -9.08
C GLU A 233 3.96 19.60 -8.33
N LEU A 234 2.84 18.88 -8.47
CA LEU A 234 2.67 17.58 -7.81
C LEU A 234 3.61 16.53 -8.37
N VAL A 235 3.83 16.53 -9.69
CA VAL A 235 4.76 15.61 -10.35
C VAL A 235 6.19 15.85 -9.86
N SER A 236 6.67 17.09 -9.91
CA SER A 236 8.00 17.46 -9.46
C SER A 236 8.22 17.12 -7.98
N MET A 237 7.21 17.35 -7.14
CA MET A 237 7.27 17.02 -5.72
C MET A 237 7.33 15.51 -5.49
N ALA A 238 6.53 14.72 -6.21
CA ALA A 238 6.51 13.27 -6.09
C ALA A 238 7.85 12.64 -6.51
N GLU A 239 8.44 13.13 -7.60
CA GLU A 239 9.76 12.68 -8.05
C GLU A 239 10.86 13.05 -7.04
N SER A 240 10.81 14.26 -6.46
CA SER A 240 11.74 14.67 -5.40
C SER A 240 11.63 13.79 -4.14
N LEU A 241 10.41 13.48 -3.71
CA LEU A 241 10.15 12.57 -2.59
C LEU A 241 10.68 11.16 -2.88
N ALA A 242 10.44 10.63 -4.07
CA ALA A 242 10.94 9.33 -4.49
C ALA A 242 12.46 9.26 -4.49
N GLN A 243 13.12 10.31 -4.99
CA GLN A 243 14.57 10.42 -4.99
C GLN A 243 15.14 10.44 -3.57
N LYS A 244 14.57 11.26 -2.67
CA LYS A 244 15.04 11.40 -1.27
C LYS A 244 14.83 10.14 -0.45
N LEU A 245 13.76 9.38 -0.72
CA LEU A 245 13.48 8.10 -0.05
C LEU A 245 14.14 6.90 -0.75
N HIS A 246 14.81 7.12 -1.87
CA HIS A 246 15.39 6.07 -2.72
C HIS A 246 14.33 5.01 -3.12
N MET A 247 13.17 5.49 -3.59
CA MET A 247 11.99 4.68 -3.88
C MET A 247 11.76 4.58 -5.39
N THR A 248 12.21 3.48 -5.99
CA THR A 248 12.03 3.23 -7.42
C THR A 248 10.55 3.17 -7.82
N CYS A 249 9.70 2.61 -6.98
CA CYS A 249 8.26 2.57 -7.17
C CYS A 249 7.55 3.07 -5.92
N MET A 250 6.76 4.13 -6.05
CA MET A 250 5.91 4.62 -4.97
C MET A 250 4.72 5.41 -5.54
N ALA A 251 3.69 5.63 -4.74
CA ALA A 251 2.72 6.68 -5.04
C ALA A 251 2.69 7.72 -3.93
N VAL A 252 2.50 8.97 -4.33
CA VAL A 252 2.25 10.07 -3.41
C VAL A 252 0.79 10.49 -3.58
N ASP A 253 0.05 10.43 -2.49
CA ASP A 253 -1.29 11.01 -2.42
C ASP A 253 -1.19 12.43 -1.93
N TYR A 254 -1.94 13.32 -2.56
CA TYR A 254 -2.03 14.74 -2.25
C TYR A 254 -3.48 15.10 -1.97
N ILE A 255 -3.66 16.17 -1.21
CA ILE A 255 -4.91 16.93 -1.18
C ILE A 255 -4.63 18.38 -1.59
N VAL A 256 -5.41 18.88 -2.53
CA VAL A 256 -5.38 20.28 -2.97
C VAL A 256 -6.65 20.94 -2.45
N ASN A 257 -6.49 21.89 -1.53
CA ASN A 257 -7.65 22.56 -0.92
C ASN A 257 -8.27 23.61 -1.84
N THR A 258 -9.35 24.25 -1.39
CA THR A 258 -10.07 25.30 -2.14
C THR A 258 -9.25 26.57 -2.39
N ALA A 259 -8.17 26.78 -1.63
CA ALA A 259 -7.20 27.86 -1.81
C ALA A 259 -6.00 27.44 -2.69
N ASN A 260 -6.08 26.30 -3.39
CA ASN A 260 -5.01 25.71 -4.20
C ASN A 260 -3.72 25.41 -3.41
N GLN A 261 -3.80 25.26 -2.09
CA GLN A 261 -2.67 24.81 -1.28
C GLN A 261 -2.57 23.29 -1.36
N VAL A 262 -1.35 22.82 -1.62
CA VAL A 262 -1.02 21.39 -1.70
C VAL A 262 -0.62 20.88 -0.32
N PHE A 263 -1.12 19.70 0.05
CA PHE A 263 -0.63 18.96 1.20
C PHE A 263 -0.35 17.51 0.79
N VAL A 264 0.78 16.96 1.21
CA VAL A 264 1.03 15.52 1.07
C VAL A 264 0.11 14.77 2.02
N LEU A 265 -0.79 13.95 1.48
CA LEU A 265 -1.73 13.15 2.25
C LEU A 265 -1.11 11.84 2.71
N GLU A 266 -0.45 11.09 1.83
CA GLU A 266 0.13 9.78 2.15
C GLU A 266 1.30 9.44 1.20
N LEU A 267 2.30 8.74 1.73
CA LEU A 267 3.39 8.13 0.95
C LEU A 267 3.16 6.62 0.91
N ASN A 268 3.01 6.06 -0.28
CA ASN A 268 2.72 4.64 -0.48
C ASN A 268 3.91 3.95 -1.15
N SER A 269 4.64 3.11 -0.41
CA SER A 269 5.77 2.32 -0.95
C SER A 269 5.35 1.14 -1.82
N MET A 270 4.06 0.76 -1.79
CA MET A 270 3.50 -0.39 -2.50
C MET A 270 2.14 -0.03 -3.12
N PRO A 271 2.11 0.90 -4.08
CA PRO A 271 0.87 1.49 -4.57
C PRO A 271 0.06 0.54 -5.43
N GLY A 272 -1.20 0.28 -5.04
CA GLY A 272 -2.11 -0.61 -5.77
C GLY A 272 -2.16 -0.29 -7.28
N LEU A 273 -1.81 -1.26 -8.13
CA LEU A 273 -1.76 -1.06 -9.59
C LEU A 273 -3.14 -1.08 -10.26
N TYR A 274 -4.12 -1.72 -9.64
CA TYR A 274 -5.39 -2.05 -10.28
C TYR A 274 -6.14 -0.80 -10.80
N SER A 275 -6.21 0.26 -10.00
CA SER A 275 -6.95 1.46 -10.40
C SER A 275 -6.31 2.19 -11.57
N PHE A 276 -5.00 2.01 -11.82
CA PHE A 276 -4.33 2.61 -12.98
C PHE A 276 -4.59 1.81 -14.26
N HIS A 277 -4.66 0.48 -14.17
CA HIS A 277 -5.02 -0.40 -15.28
C HIS A 277 -6.50 -0.35 -15.62
N HIS A 278 -7.34 -0.14 -14.61
CA HIS A 278 -8.80 -0.15 -14.75
C HIS A 278 -9.39 1.05 -14.00
N PRO A 279 -9.13 2.29 -14.49
CA PRO A 279 -9.74 3.47 -13.88
C PRO A 279 -11.26 3.46 -14.12
N ASP A 280 -12.04 4.16 -13.28
CA ASP A 280 -13.47 4.33 -13.57
C ASP A 280 -13.67 5.20 -14.82
N THR A 281 -12.77 6.18 -15.06
CA THR A 281 -12.72 7.04 -16.25
C THR A 281 -11.29 7.43 -16.64
N GLY A 282 -11.09 7.81 -17.90
CA GLY A 282 -9.77 8.12 -18.46
C GLY A 282 -9.07 6.89 -19.05
N GLU A 283 -7.92 7.12 -19.68
CA GLU A 283 -7.19 6.06 -20.37
C GLU A 283 -6.47 5.13 -19.37
N PRO A 284 -6.59 3.80 -19.52
CA PRO A 284 -5.77 2.83 -18.81
C PRO A 284 -4.27 3.08 -19.00
N VAL A 285 -3.49 2.87 -17.94
CA VAL A 285 -2.02 2.88 -18.01
C VAL A 285 -1.49 1.51 -17.65
N ASN A 286 -0.70 0.88 -18.53
CA ASN A 286 -0.10 -0.42 -18.25
C ASN A 286 1.11 -0.28 -17.32
N ILE A 287 0.84 -0.06 -16.04
CA ILE A 287 1.88 0.05 -15.00
C ILE A 287 2.65 -1.26 -14.82
N ALA A 288 2.02 -2.41 -15.12
CA ALA A 288 2.65 -3.71 -14.91
C ALA A 288 3.84 -3.87 -15.85
N SER A 289 3.67 -3.44 -17.11
CA SER A 289 4.71 -3.37 -18.13
C SER A 289 5.91 -2.53 -17.65
N GLU A 290 5.68 -1.28 -17.25
CA GLU A 290 6.74 -0.39 -16.77
C GLU A 290 7.46 -0.97 -15.55
N LEU A 291 6.71 -1.44 -14.55
CA LEU A 291 7.28 -1.98 -13.32
C LEU A 291 8.07 -3.27 -13.57
N LEU A 292 7.59 -4.17 -14.42
CA LEU A 292 8.31 -5.40 -14.77
C LEU A 292 9.63 -5.07 -15.46
N THR A 293 9.64 -4.09 -16.37
CA THR A 293 10.87 -3.61 -17.03
C THR A 293 11.91 -3.17 -16.00
N VAL A 294 11.49 -2.37 -15.02
CA VAL A 294 12.38 -1.86 -13.97
C VAL A 294 12.88 -2.96 -13.05
N ILE A 295 12.03 -3.93 -12.68
CA ILE A 295 12.41 -5.11 -11.90
C ILE A 295 13.50 -5.90 -12.64
N LEU A 296 13.25 -6.26 -13.91
CA LEU A 296 14.19 -7.05 -14.70
C LEU A 296 15.53 -6.34 -14.90
N HIS A 297 15.49 -5.03 -15.16
CA HIS A 297 16.71 -4.23 -15.29
C HIS A 297 17.52 -4.17 -13.99
N THR A 298 16.86 -4.04 -12.84
CA THR A 298 17.50 -4.01 -11.52
C THR A 298 18.22 -5.33 -11.21
N GLU A 299 17.65 -6.47 -11.62
CA GLU A 299 18.27 -7.80 -11.45
C GLU A 299 19.52 -8.01 -12.32
N GLU A 300 19.60 -7.32 -13.45
CA GLU A 300 20.75 -7.39 -14.35
C GLU A 300 21.90 -6.51 -13.89
N HIS A 301 21.60 -5.27 -13.49
CA HIS A 301 22.60 -4.23 -13.28
C HIS A 301 22.79 -3.87 -11.80
N GLY A 302 22.04 -4.52 -10.89
CA GLY A 302 21.97 -4.17 -9.49
C GLY A 302 21.07 -2.97 -9.23
N ALA A 303 21.08 -2.48 -7.97
CA ALA A 303 20.27 -1.34 -7.58
C ALA A 303 20.57 -0.12 -8.46
N LEU A 304 19.54 0.38 -9.13
CA LEU A 304 19.62 1.58 -9.95
C LEU A 304 20.07 2.77 -9.11
N SER A 305 21.18 3.38 -9.49
CA SER A 305 21.51 4.72 -9.00
C SER A 305 20.61 5.71 -9.69
N TRP A 306 19.82 6.46 -8.91
CA TRP A 306 19.03 7.62 -9.37
C TRP A 306 19.83 8.64 -10.22
N ARG A 307 21.17 8.57 -10.19
CA ARG A 307 22.06 9.51 -10.89
C ARG A 307 22.49 9.09 -12.30
N LYS A 308 22.07 7.93 -12.83
CA LYS A 308 22.62 7.38 -14.09
C LYS A 308 21.62 7.08 -15.21
N LEU A 309 20.34 7.37 -15.05
CA LEU A 309 19.36 7.14 -16.11
C LEU A 309 19.19 8.42 -16.95
N GLU A 310 20.03 8.54 -17.98
CA GLU A 310 19.74 9.44 -19.10
C GLU A 310 18.51 8.91 -19.85
N PRO A 311 17.51 9.74 -20.20
CA PRO A 311 16.25 9.30 -20.82
C PRO A 311 16.40 8.47 -22.10
N SER A 312 17.55 8.55 -22.78
CA SER A 312 17.78 7.92 -24.08
C SER A 312 18.04 6.41 -24.04
N SER A 313 18.41 5.81 -22.90
CA SER A 313 18.80 4.39 -22.86
C SER A 313 17.65 3.40 -22.63
N LEU A 314 16.41 3.87 -22.45
CA LEU A 314 15.24 3.02 -22.21
C LEU A 314 14.41 2.73 -23.47
N LEU A 315 14.77 3.33 -24.62
CA LEU A 315 14.08 3.11 -25.90
C LEU A 315 14.70 1.98 -26.75
N GLU A 316 15.76 1.32 -26.27
CA GLU A 316 16.49 0.27 -27.01
C GLU A 316 16.33 -1.15 -26.43
N LEU A 317 15.37 -1.38 -25.51
CA LEU A 317 15.05 -2.69 -24.92
C LEU A 317 13.61 -3.10 -25.21
#